data_AF-A0AAV3QQ26-F1
#
_entry.id   AF-A0AAV3QQ26-F1
#
_cell.length_a   1.000
_cell.length_b   1.000
_cell.length_c   1.000
_cell.angle_alpha   90.00
_cell.angle_beta   90.00
_cell.angle_gamma   90.00
#
_symmetry.space_group_name_H-M   'P 1'
#
loop_
_entity.id
_entity.type
_entity.pdbx_description
1 polymer ?
#
loop_
_entity_poly.entity_id
_entity_poly.type
_entity_poly.pdbx_seq_one_letter_code
_entity_poly.pdbx_strand_id
1 'polypeptide(L)'
;MTEIRPISLCNNIIAKIVGKMLANRLRPIFMKIIYETQSAFLLGRIIYDNILIAYEVLHYMNHAIHVKNNSMAIKLDYEQGL
;
A
#
# COMPACT_ATOMS: atom_id res chain seq x y z
N MET A 1 1.95 -18.00 -22.34
CA MET A 1 2.02 -16.67 -23.00
C MET A 1 0.75 -15.87 -22.71
N THR A 2 0.30 -15.80 -21.45
CA THR A 2 -1.02 -15.25 -21.08
C THR A 2 -0.98 -14.53 -19.72
N GLU A 3 0.13 -13.87 -19.38
CA GLU A 3 0.24 -13.01 -18.19
C GLU A 3 0.73 -11.62 -18.57
N ILE A 4 0.02 -10.98 -19.50
CA ILE A 4 0.25 -9.56 -19.81
C ILE A 4 -0.75 -8.75 -19.01
N ARG A 5 -0.26 -7.78 -18.22
CA ARG A 5 -1.11 -6.80 -17.56
C ARG A 5 -1.44 -5.69 -18.58
N PRO A 6 -2.69 -5.59 -19.09
CA PRO A 6 -3.04 -4.54 -20.02
C PRO A 6 -2.97 -3.19 -19.31
N ILE A 7 -2.25 -2.23 -19.91
CA ILE A 7 -2.22 -0.85 -19.43
C ILE A 7 -3.19 -0.05 -20.29
N SER A 8 -4.21 0.53 -19.66
CA SER A 8 -5.13 1.43 -20.38
C SER A 8 -4.46 2.79 -20.58
N LEU A 9 -4.16 3.11 -21.83
CA LEU A 9 -3.84 4.48 -22.22
C LEU A 9 -5.17 5.20 -22.53
N CYS A 10 -5.72 5.94 -21.55
CA CYS A 10 -6.89 6.76 -21.86
C CYS A 10 -6.51 7.82 -22.91
N ASN A 11 -7.12 7.74 -24.10
CA ASN A 11 -6.94 8.71 -25.18
C ASN A 11 -7.52 10.09 -24.81
N ASN A 12 -8.49 10.13 -23.87
CA ASN A 12 -9.08 11.36 -23.38
C ASN A 12 -8.22 11.99 -22.26
N ILE A 13 -7.41 12.99 -22.63
CA ILE A 13 -6.55 13.74 -21.70
C ILE A 13 -7.37 14.46 -20.62
N ILE A 14 -8.60 14.89 -20.91
CA ILE A 14 -9.46 15.60 -19.95
C ILE A 14 -9.75 14.72 -18.74
N ALA A 15 -10.02 13.43 -18.93
CA ALA A 15 -10.26 12.49 -17.84
C ALA A 15 -9.03 12.34 -16.93
N LYS A 16 -7.81 12.35 -17.49
CA LYS A 16 -6.56 12.32 -16.71
C LYS A 16 -6.40 13.60 -15.87
N ILE A 17 -6.71 14.76 -16.45
CA ILE A 17 -6.64 16.05 -15.74
C ILE A 17 -7.66 16.08 -14.60
N VAL A 18 -8.91 15.71 -14.86
CA VAL A 18 -9.97 15.66 -13.84
C VAL A 18 -9.59 14.68 -12.73
N GLY A 19 -9.11 13.47 -13.06
CA GLY A 19 -8.64 12.50 -12.08
C GLY A 19 -7.51 13.04 -11.20
N LYS A 20 -6.54 13.76 -11.79
CA LYS A 20 -5.46 14.41 -11.03
C LYS A 20 -5.97 15.51 -10.11
N MET A 21 -6.91 16.33 -10.59
CA MET A 21 -7.54 17.38 -9.78
C MET A 21 -8.28 16.79 -8.56
N LEU A 22 -9.05 15.72 -8.78
CA LEU A 22 -9.75 15.02 -7.70
C LEU A 22 -8.76 14.43 -6.69
N ALA A 23 -7.73 13.74 -7.15
CA ALA A 23 -6.69 13.18 -6.29
C ALA A 23 -6.02 14.26 -5.44
N ASN A 24 -5.71 15.42 -6.02
CA ASN A 24 -5.12 16.55 -5.30
C ASN A 24 -6.07 17.13 -4.23
N ARG A 25 -7.39 17.19 -4.51
CA ARG A 25 -8.40 17.65 -3.54
C ARG A 25 -8.62 16.67 -2.40
N LEU A 26 -8.58 15.37 -2.66
CA LEU A 26 -8.79 14.32 -1.65
C LEU A 26 -7.56 14.06 -0.79
N ARG A 27 -6.37 14.40 -1.28
CA ARG A 27 -5.09 14.21 -0.58
C ARG A 27 -5.08 14.65 0.90
N PRO A 28 -5.50 15.88 1.29
CA PRO A 28 -5.51 16.29 2.70
C PRO A 28 -6.51 15.51 3.56
N ILE A 29 -7.55 14.95 2.96
CA ILE A 29 -8.54 14.12 3.66
C ILE A 29 -7.93 12.73 3.93
N PHE A 30 -7.30 12.15 2.92
CA PHE A 30 -6.60 10.86 3.05
C PHE A 30 -5.50 10.89 4.11
N MET A 31 -4.74 11.99 4.21
CA MET A 31 -3.72 12.17 5.26
C MET A 31 -4.29 12.16 6.68
N LYS A 32 -5.60 12.42 6.87
CA LYS A 32 -6.27 12.40 8.18
C LYS A 32 -6.93 11.07 8.52
N ILE A 33 -7.30 10.29 7.51
CA ILE A 33 -8.09 9.05 7.68
C ILE A 33 -7.20 7.81 7.59
N ILE A 34 -6.12 7.86 6.80
CA ILE A 34 -5.25 6.71 6.58
C ILE A 34 -4.35 6.47 7.79
N TYR A 35 -4.25 5.21 8.17
CA TYR A 35 -3.39 4.75 9.25
C TYR A 35 -1.89 4.97 8.95
N GLU A 36 -1.08 5.12 9.98
CA GLU A 36 0.33 5.47 9.86
C GLU A 36 1.16 4.42 9.11
N THR A 37 0.83 3.13 9.28
CA THR A 37 1.57 2.02 8.65
C THR A 37 1.24 1.82 7.17
N GLN A 38 0.27 2.55 6.59
CA GLN A 38 -0.02 2.48 5.16
C GLN A 38 0.92 3.41 4.39
N SER A 39 2.04 2.93 3.83
CA SER A 39 2.98 3.82 3.12
C SER A 39 2.71 4.00 1.63
N ALA A 40 2.02 3.05 0.97
CA ALA A 40 1.86 3.07 -0.49
C ALA A 40 0.93 4.20 -0.96
N PHE A 41 1.25 4.78 -2.13
CA PHE A 41 0.45 5.78 -2.84
C PHE A 41 0.18 7.10 -2.09
N LEU A 42 0.98 7.41 -1.05
CA LEU A 42 0.90 8.64 -0.29
C LEU A 42 2.12 9.51 -0.50
N LEU A 43 1.89 10.81 -0.67
CA LEU A 43 3.00 11.73 -0.89
C LEU A 43 3.78 11.96 0.40
N GLY A 44 5.10 11.74 0.33
CA GLY A 44 6.00 11.86 1.49
C GLY A 44 6.25 10.55 2.24
N ARG A 45 5.55 9.46 1.89
CA ARG A 45 5.85 8.11 2.38
C ARG A 45 6.59 7.32 1.29
N ILE A 46 7.55 6.50 1.70
CA ILE A 46 8.42 5.76 0.78
C ILE A 46 8.33 4.26 1.07
N ILE A 47 8.68 3.44 0.07
CA ILE A 47 8.57 1.97 0.21
C ILE A 47 9.41 1.40 1.37
N TYR A 48 10.48 2.11 1.75
CA TYR A 48 11.32 1.74 2.89
C TYR A 48 10.56 1.75 4.23
N ASP A 49 9.54 2.59 4.37
CA ASP A 49 8.72 2.64 5.60
C ASP A 49 8.03 1.28 5.83
N ASN A 50 7.51 0.65 4.77
CA ASN A 50 6.91 -0.69 4.87
C ASN A 50 7.93 -1.78 5.19
N ILE A 51 9.14 -1.69 4.63
CA ILE A 51 10.20 -2.66 4.89
C ILE A 51 10.61 -2.61 6.37
N LEU A 52 10.72 -1.40 6.92
CA LEU A 52 11.06 -1.22 8.33
C LEU A 52 9.98 -1.81 9.25
N ILE A 53 8.70 -1.49 9.00
CA ILE A 53 7.58 -2.04 9.76
C ILE A 53 7.56 -3.58 9.68
N ALA A 54 7.76 -4.15 8.50
CA ALA A 54 7.81 -5.60 8.34
C ALA A 54 8.98 -6.23 9.12
N TYR A 55 10.15 -5.56 9.12
CA TYR A 55 11.31 -5.99 9.88
C TYR A 55 11.04 -5.98 11.39
N GLU A 56 10.43 -4.91 11.91
CA GLU A 56 10.05 -4.80 13.33
C GLU A 56 9.05 -5.88 13.74
N VAL A 57 8.03 -6.15 12.91
CA VAL A 57 7.05 -7.22 13.16
C VAL A 57 7.74 -8.58 13.20
N LEU A 58 8.61 -8.90 12.23
CA LEU A 58 9.34 -10.17 12.21
C LEU A 58 10.30 -10.30 13.40
N HIS A 59 10.99 -9.22 13.75
CA HIS A 59 11.87 -9.18 14.91
C HIS A 59 11.09 -9.44 16.20
N TYR A 60 9.94 -8.78 16.40
CA TYR A 60 9.06 -9.01 17.53
C TYR A 60 8.58 -10.47 17.60
N MET A 61 8.15 -11.04 16.47
CA MET A 61 7.71 -12.43 16.39
C MET A 61 8.82 -13.41 16.78
N ASN A 62 10.05 -13.19 16.30
CA ASN A 62 11.21 -14.00 16.68
C ASN A 62 11.47 -13.95 18.19
N HIS A 63 11.30 -12.79 18.83
CA HIS A 63 11.43 -12.65 20.28
C HIS A 63 10.26 -13.31 21.03
N ALA A 64 9.03 -13.24 20.51
CA ALA A 64 7.85 -13.84 21.11
C ALA A 64 7.92 -15.38 21.20
N ILE A 65 8.60 -16.02 20.24
CA ILE A 65 8.91 -17.46 20.26
C ILE A 65 9.70 -17.84 21.53
N HIS A 66 10.64 -17.00 21.95
CA HIS A 66 11.43 -17.22 23.17
C HIS A 66 10.60 -17.07 24.46
N VAL A 67 9.46 -16.38 24.40
CA VAL A 67 8.57 -16.10 25.54
C VAL A 67 7.35 -17.04 25.58
N LYS A 68 7.32 -18.10 24.75
CA LYS A 68 6.17 -19.02 24.57
C LYS A 68 4.87 -18.35 24.10
N ASN A 69 4.96 -17.18 23.47
CA ASN A 69 3.82 -16.57 22.77
C ASN A 69 3.89 -16.95 21.29
N ASN A 70 2.92 -17.75 20.83
CA ASN A 70 2.82 -18.12 19.43
C ASN A 70 2.31 -16.92 18.62
N SER A 71 3.09 -16.49 17.63
CA SER A 71 2.73 -15.41 16.70
C SER A 71 2.66 -15.92 15.27
N MET A 72 1.72 -15.41 14.48
CA MET A 72 1.57 -15.73 13.06
C MET A 72 1.50 -14.45 12.23
N ALA A 73 2.25 -14.41 11.12
CA ALA A 73 2.13 -13.36 10.12
C ALA A 73 1.25 -13.84 8.97
N ILE A 74 0.37 -12.97 8.49
CA ILE A 74 -0.53 -13.26 7.37
C ILE A 74 -0.23 -12.25 6.27
N LYS A 75 0.19 -12.75 5.11
CA LYS A 75 0.32 -11.95 3.88
C LYS A 75 -0.97 -12.05 3.09
N LEU A 76 -1.65 -10.94 2.91
CA LEU A 76 -2.85 -10.82 2.09
C LEU A 76 -2.50 -10.08 0.79
N ASP A 77 -2.98 -10.60 -0.34
CA ASP A 77 -2.86 -9.95 -1.64
C ASP A 77 -4.21 -10.04 -2.35
N TYR A 78 -4.55 -9.01 -3.12
CA TYR A 78 -5.82 -8.93 -3.85
C TYR A 78 -5.55 -9.14 -5.33
N GLU A 79 -6.28 -10.07 -5.95
CA GLU A 79 -6.28 -10.17 -7.41
C GLU A 79 -7.08 -9.03 -8.04
N GLN A 80 -6.70 -8.64 -9.26
CA GLN A 80 -7.40 -7.60 -9.98
C GLN A 80 -8.81 -8.08 -10.33
N GLY A 81 -9.82 -7.37 -9.82
CA GLY A 81 -11.22 -7.60 -10.19
C GLY A 81 -11.46 -7.26 -11.67
N LEU A 82 -12.33 -8.04 -12.32
CA LEU A 82 -12.81 -7.84 -13.70
C LEU A 82 -13.26 -6.40 -13.97
#